data_AF-A0A838FH81-F1
#
_entry.id   AF-A0A838FH81-F1
#
_cell.length_a   1.000
_cell.length_b   1.000
_cell.length_c   1.000
_cell.angle_alpha   90.00
_cell.angle_beta   90.00
_cell.angle_gamma   90.00
#
_symmetry.space_group_name_H-M   'P 1'
#
loop_
_entity.id
_entity.type
_entity.pdbx_description
1 polymer ?
#
loop_
_entity_poly.entity_id
_entity_poly.type
_entity_poly.pdbx_seq_one_letter_code
_entity_poly.pdbx_strand_id
1 'polypeptide(L)'
;MPVGLVHHQLCFGCGQTNLFGLQMEVEPADGGGVAGRFFVKQDHQGRPGLAHPGMLATALEETMSLALEAEGVSADLESLDLRIESAVPLGTFVHVSASVGEADGGALEVTAEARLRGAGERWVATARARFVRA
;
A
#
# COMPACT_ATOMS: atom_id res chain seq x y z
N MET A 1 10.28 -12.43 -15.54
CA MET A 1 9.32 -11.42 -15.07
C MET A 1 10.07 -10.54 -14.11
N PRO A 2 10.00 -9.19 -14.20
CA PRO A 2 10.69 -8.36 -13.23
C PRO A 2 10.17 -8.76 -11.84
N VAL A 3 11.08 -8.92 -10.90
CA VAL A 3 10.73 -9.21 -9.51
C VAL A 3 10.21 -7.90 -8.95
N GLY A 4 8.91 -7.83 -8.66
CA GLY A 4 8.33 -6.68 -7.96
C GLY A 4 9.06 -6.43 -6.64
N LEU A 5 8.92 -5.23 -6.09
CA LEU A 5 9.48 -4.86 -4.79
C LEU A 5 8.86 -5.77 -3.72
N VAL A 6 9.70 -6.48 -2.99
CA VAL A 6 9.30 -7.43 -1.96
C VAL A 6 10.33 -7.40 -0.83
N HIS A 7 9.87 -7.07 0.40
CA HIS A 7 10.66 -7.17 1.63
C HIS A 7 11.24 -8.58 1.82
N HIS A 8 10.35 -9.58 1.84
CA HIS A 8 10.67 -11.01 1.81
C HIS A 8 9.42 -11.81 1.46
N GLN A 9 9.58 -13.08 1.07
CA GLN A 9 8.49 -13.88 0.51
C GLN A 9 7.34 -14.21 1.47
N LEU A 10 7.53 -14.01 2.78
CA LEU A 10 6.52 -14.23 3.82
C LEU A 10 5.93 -12.94 4.38
N CYS A 11 6.35 -11.77 3.87
CA CYS A 11 5.79 -10.48 4.30
C CYS A 11 4.26 -10.48 4.11
N PHE A 12 3.52 -9.88 5.03
CA PHE A 12 2.07 -9.86 4.97
C PHE A 12 1.56 -9.00 3.81
N GLY A 13 2.22 -7.89 3.46
CA GLY A 13 1.86 -7.07 2.32
C GLY A 13 2.36 -7.65 0.99
N CYS A 14 3.67 -7.54 0.72
CA CYS A 14 4.27 -7.89 -0.58
C CYS A 14 4.63 -9.37 -0.78
N GLY A 15 4.66 -10.20 0.28
CA GLY A 15 5.20 -11.55 0.22
C GLY A 15 4.35 -12.49 -0.64
N GLN A 16 4.92 -12.97 -1.75
CA GLN A 16 4.16 -13.76 -2.75
C GLN A 16 3.85 -15.19 -2.29
N THR A 17 4.58 -15.72 -1.29
CA THR A 17 4.35 -17.06 -0.72
C THR A 17 3.46 -17.04 0.52
N ASN A 18 3.13 -15.86 1.05
CA ASN A 18 2.18 -15.74 2.16
C ASN A 18 0.74 -15.78 1.63
N LEU A 19 0.14 -16.97 1.65
CA LEU A 19 -1.24 -17.19 1.17
C LEU A 19 -2.30 -16.41 1.97
N PHE A 20 -1.97 -15.99 3.20
CA PHE A 20 -2.83 -15.16 4.05
C PHE A 20 -2.54 -13.65 3.91
N GLY A 21 -1.45 -13.28 3.25
CA GLY A 21 -1.05 -11.89 3.00
C GLY A 21 -1.79 -11.25 1.81
N LEU A 22 -1.55 -9.97 1.57
CA LEU A 22 -2.09 -9.23 0.44
C LEU A 22 -1.50 -9.65 -0.91
N GLN A 23 -0.27 -10.19 -0.90
CA GLN A 23 0.49 -10.60 -2.09
C GLN A 23 0.58 -9.45 -3.11
N MET A 24 0.88 -8.25 -2.63
CA MET A 24 0.91 -7.03 -3.43
C MET A 24 1.93 -7.11 -4.56
N GLU A 25 1.53 -6.66 -5.75
CA GLU A 25 2.38 -6.52 -6.94
C GLU A 25 2.76 -5.05 -7.05
N VAL A 26 3.96 -4.67 -6.59
CA VAL A 26 4.43 -3.27 -6.54
C VAL A 26 5.76 -3.14 -7.26
N GLU A 27 5.93 -2.07 -8.02
CA GLU A 27 7.13 -1.76 -8.80
C GLU A 27 7.49 -0.27 -8.64
N PRO A 28 8.76 0.12 -8.86
CA PRO A 28 9.15 1.53 -8.96
C PRO A 28 8.34 2.25 -10.03
N ALA A 29 7.91 3.47 -9.76
CA ALA A 29 7.18 4.30 -10.71
C ALA A 29 8.12 5.25 -11.47
N ASP A 30 7.78 5.55 -12.73
CA ASP A 30 8.47 6.57 -13.50
C ASP A 30 8.34 7.93 -12.82
N GLY A 31 9.47 8.58 -12.52
CA GLY A 31 9.51 9.88 -11.85
C GLY A 31 9.59 9.81 -10.31
N GLY A 32 9.76 8.63 -9.73
CA GLY A 32 9.98 8.43 -8.29
C GLY A 32 8.80 7.76 -7.58
N GLY A 33 9.05 7.23 -6.39
CA GLY A 33 8.08 6.45 -5.63
C GLY A 33 7.77 5.08 -6.26
N VAL A 34 6.61 4.53 -5.92
CA VAL A 34 6.18 3.18 -6.34
C VAL A 34 4.72 3.15 -6.73
N ALA A 35 4.36 2.18 -7.57
CA ALA A 35 2.98 1.92 -7.95
C ALA A 35 2.74 0.42 -8.08
N GLY A 36 1.50 0.01 -7.84
CA GLY A 36 1.16 -1.40 -7.84
C GLY A 36 -0.31 -1.67 -7.68
N ARG A 37 -0.62 -2.91 -7.29
CA ARG A 37 -1.98 -3.35 -7.00
C ARG A 37 -2.00 -4.55 -6.07
N PHE A 38 -3.18 -4.80 -5.52
CA PHE A 38 -3.47 -6.05 -4.82
C PHE A 38 -4.89 -6.52 -5.13
N PHE A 39 -5.11 -7.83 -5.04
CA PHE A 39 -6.42 -8.43 -5.23
C PHE A 39 -7.15 -8.55 -3.89
N VAL A 40 -8.40 -8.09 -3.85
CA VAL A 40 -9.25 -8.19 -2.65
C VAL A 40 -9.86 -9.59 -2.57
N LYS A 41 -9.19 -10.48 -1.82
CA LYS A 41 -9.60 -11.87 -1.59
C LYS A 41 -10.86 -11.98 -0.73
N GLN A 42 -11.48 -13.15 -0.73
CA GLN A 42 -12.64 -13.44 0.12
C GLN A 42 -12.33 -13.30 1.62
N ASP A 43 -11.10 -13.66 2.02
CA ASP A 43 -10.64 -13.57 3.41
C ASP A 43 -10.37 -12.13 3.89
N HIS A 44 -10.36 -11.15 2.98
CA HIS A 44 -10.15 -9.73 3.30
C HIS A 44 -11.43 -9.01 3.74
N GLN A 45 -12.53 -9.74 3.91
CA GLN A 45 -13.86 -9.20 4.08
C GLN A 45 -14.08 -8.58 5.46
N GLY A 46 -14.81 -7.46 5.47
CA GLY A 46 -15.36 -6.85 6.68
C GLY A 46 -16.87 -7.01 6.71
N ARG A 47 -17.59 -6.06 6.12
CA ARG A 47 -19.04 -6.20 5.88
C ARG A 47 -19.29 -7.17 4.72
N PRO A 48 -20.46 -7.84 4.66
CA PRO A 48 -20.81 -8.75 3.58
C PRO A 48 -20.51 -8.18 2.18
N GLY A 49 -19.66 -8.86 1.42
CA GLY A 49 -19.26 -8.49 0.04
C GLY A 49 -18.27 -7.32 -0.07
N LEU A 50 -17.75 -6.78 1.03
CA LEU A 50 -16.86 -5.63 1.06
C LEU A 50 -15.57 -5.91 1.83
N ALA A 51 -14.45 -5.34 1.39
CA ALA A 51 -13.18 -5.39 2.11
C ALA A 51 -13.30 -4.76 3.50
N HIS A 52 -12.60 -5.31 4.48
CA HIS A 52 -12.38 -4.66 5.75
C HIS A 52 -11.49 -3.42 5.53
N PRO A 53 -11.85 -2.23 6.07
CA PRO A 53 -11.05 -1.02 5.85
C PRO A 53 -9.59 -1.14 6.28
N GLY A 54 -9.32 -1.98 7.28
CA GLY A 54 -7.95 -2.31 7.71
C GLY A 54 -7.06 -2.88 6.60
N MET A 55 -7.63 -3.53 5.57
CA MET A 55 -6.85 -4.01 4.44
C MET A 55 -6.32 -2.87 3.57
N LEU A 56 -7.06 -1.76 3.48
CA LEU A 56 -6.57 -0.54 2.81
C LEU A 56 -5.49 0.14 3.63
N ALA A 57 -5.63 0.15 4.97
CA ALA A 57 -4.58 0.65 5.86
C ALA A 57 -3.27 -0.12 5.64
N THR A 58 -3.32 -1.45 5.71
CA THR A 58 -2.17 -2.33 5.49
C THR A 58 -1.59 -2.17 4.09
N ALA A 59 -2.43 -2.12 3.04
CA ALA A 59 -1.93 -1.96 1.68
C ALA A 59 -1.22 -0.63 1.47
N LEU A 60 -1.78 0.47 1.98
CA LEU A 60 -1.17 1.80 1.84
C LEU A 60 0.11 1.91 2.65
N GLU A 61 0.13 1.38 3.88
CA GLU A 61 1.34 1.31 4.70
C GLU A 61 2.45 0.51 4.00
N GLU A 62 2.17 -0.70 3.53
CA GLU A 62 3.14 -1.51 2.78
C GLU A 62 3.65 -0.75 1.54
N THR A 63 2.76 -0.06 0.81
CA THR A 63 3.16 0.72 -0.38
C THR A 63 4.13 1.84 -0.01
N MET A 64 3.93 2.51 1.13
CA MET A 64 4.83 3.55 1.64
C MET A 64 6.17 2.97 2.08
N SER A 65 6.15 1.83 2.79
CA SER A 65 7.36 1.12 3.23
C SER A 65 8.20 0.66 2.04
N LEU A 66 7.59 0.11 0.98
CA LEU A 66 8.28 -0.26 -0.26
C LEU A 66 8.81 0.96 -1.03
N ALA A 67 8.16 2.12 -0.93
CA ALA A 67 8.67 3.35 -1.53
C ALA A 67 9.99 3.80 -0.89
N LEU A 68 10.06 3.73 0.44
CA LEU A 68 11.29 4.01 1.19
C LEU A 68 12.39 2.97 0.89
N GLU A 69 12.03 1.69 0.84
CA GLU A 69 12.98 0.62 0.51
C GLU A 69 13.53 0.78 -0.92
N ALA A 70 12.71 1.20 -1.89
CA ALA A 70 13.15 1.49 -3.25
C ALA A 70 14.17 2.65 -3.31
N GLU A 71 14.15 3.56 -2.34
CA GLU A 71 15.13 4.64 -2.17
C GLU A 71 16.33 4.24 -1.28
N GLY A 72 16.39 2.98 -0.84
CA GLY A 72 17.45 2.48 0.05
C GLY A 72 17.36 3.01 1.48
N VAL A 73 16.17 3.45 1.90
CA VAL A 73 15.92 4.01 3.22
C VAL A 73 15.25 2.95 4.11
N SER A 74 15.88 2.67 5.26
CA SER A 74 15.27 1.88 6.33
C SER A 74 14.67 2.81 7.37
N ALA A 75 13.36 2.69 7.62
CA ALA A 75 12.64 3.51 8.56
C ALA A 75 11.42 2.76 9.13
N ASP A 76 11.10 3.05 10.39
CA ASP A 76 9.95 2.50 11.09
C ASP A 76 8.76 3.46 11.00
N LEU A 77 7.56 2.90 10.89
CA LEU A 77 6.31 3.66 10.90
C LEU A 77 6.06 4.24 12.31
N GLU A 78 6.01 5.57 12.41
CA GLU A 78 5.68 6.28 13.65
C GLU A 78 4.17 6.57 13.75
N SER A 79 3.56 7.03 12.65
CA SER A 79 2.13 7.35 12.61
C SER A 79 1.56 7.21 11.20
N LEU A 80 0.25 6.90 11.15
CA LEU A 80 -0.52 6.75 9.92
C LEU A 80 -1.86 7.47 10.07
N ASP A 81 -2.08 8.49 9.25
CA ASP A 81 -3.39 9.11 9.02
C ASP A 81 -4.01 8.49 7.77
N LEU A 82 -5.17 7.86 7.94
CA LEU A 82 -5.88 7.14 6.90
C LEU A 82 -7.28 7.73 6.68
N ARG A 83 -7.57 8.10 5.43
CA ARG A 83 -8.89 8.50 4.98
C ARG A 83 -9.51 7.41 4.11
N ILE A 84 -10.62 6.84 4.56
CA ILE A 84 -11.42 5.90 3.77
C ILE A 84 -12.50 6.69 3.03
N GLU A 85 -12.48 6.62 1.70
CA GLU A 85 -13.33 7.45 0.84
C GLU A 85 -14.52 6.68 0.29
N SER A 86 -14.33 5.40 -0.02
CA SER A 86 -15.42 4.55 -0.49
C SER A 86 -15.17 3.07 -0.21
N ALA A 87 -16.26 2.30 -0.18
CA ALA A 87 -16.19 0.86 0.02
C ALA A 87 -15.59 0.14 -1.20
N VAL A 88 -14.84 -0.92 -0.92
CA VAL A 88 -14.17 -1.76 -1.92
C VAL A 88 -14.86 -3.11 -2.00
N PRO A 89 -15.43 -3.50 -3.15
CA PRO A 89 -15.99 -4.83 -3.33
C PRO A 89 -14.90 -5.91 -3.31
N LEU A 90 -15.24 -7.09 -2.80
CA LEU A 90 -14.40 -8.28 -2.96
C LEU A 90 -14.25 -8.63 -4.45
N GLY A 91 -13.18 -9.36 -4.79
CA GLY A 91 -12.94 -9.80 -6.16
C GLY A 91 -12.48 -8.70 -7.11
N THR A 92 -11.99 -7.57 -6.57
CA THR A 92 -11.49 -6.43 -7.35
C THR A 92 -9.99 -6.24 -7.16
N PHE A 93 -9.33 -5.65 -8.15
CA PHE A 93 -7.97 -5.12 -7.99
C PHE A 93 -8.02 -3.66 -7.54
N VAL A 94 -7.39 -3.38 -6.40
CA VAL A 94 -7.14 -2.01 -5.94
C VAL A 94 -5.75 -1.61 -6.39
N HIS A 95 -5.64 -0.48 -7.07
CA HIS A 95 -4.36 0.08 -7.50
C HIS A 95 -3.87 1.07 -6.46
N VAL A 96 -2.59 0.99 -6.14
CA VAL A 96 -1.94 1.79 -5.11
C VAL A 96 -0.74 2.53 -5.69
N SER A 97 -0.41 3.67 -5.09
CA SER A 97 0.81 4.42 -5.36
C SER A 97 1.28 5.11 -4.09
N ALA A 98 2.58 5.33 -3.96
CA ALA A 98 3.16 6.12 -2.90
C ALA A 98 4.31 7.01 -3.40
N SER A 99 4.48 8.15 -2.74
CA SER A 99 5.53 9.12 -3.00
C SER A 99 6.19 9.54 -1.69
N VAL A 100 7.52 9.54 -1.67
CA VAL A 100 8.32 9.96 -0.52
C VAL A 100 8.54 11.48 -0.57
N GLY A 101 8.28 12.14 0.55
CA GLY A 101 8.62 13.55 0.79
C GLY A 101 9.53 13.69 2.01
N GLU A 102 10.06 14.89 2.19
CA GLU A 102 10.83 15.24 3.39
C GLU A 102 9.95 15.93 4.42
N ALA A 103 10.20 15.65 5.71
CA ALA A 103 9.56 16.33 6.82
C ALA A 103 10.61 16.97 7.75
N ASP A 104 10.14 17.89 8.59
CA ASP A 104 10.98 18.51 9.60
C ASP A 104 11.41 17.53 10.70
N GLY A 105 12.61 17.73 11.22
CA GLY A 105 13.10 17.02 12.41
C GLY A 105 13.62 15.60 12.16
N GLY A 106 14.00 15.26 10.92
CA GLY A 106 14.62 13.97 10.58
C GLY A 106 13.65 12.82 10.29
N ALA A 107 12.35 13.06 10.44
CA ALA A 107 11.30 12.17 9.98
C ALA A 107 11.09 12.27 8.46
N LEU A 108 10.52 11.23 7.88
CA LEU A 108 10.13 11.16 6.47
C LEU A 108 8.62 11.16 6.40
N GLU A 109 8.04 12.04 5.59
CA GLU A 109 6.62 12.03 5.32
C GLU A 109 6.38 11.30 4.01
N VAL A 110 5.55 10.27 4.04
CA VAL A 110 5.20 9.51 2.84
C VAL A 110 3.69 9.59 2.67
N THR A 111 3.25 9.80 1.43
CA THR A 111 1.83 9.79 1.09
C THR A 111 1.54 8.63 0.16
N ALA A 112 0.38 8.01 0.34
CA ALA A 112 -0.09 6.95 -0.52
C ALA A 112 -1.57 7.07 -0.82
N GLU A 113 -1.97 6.51 -1.95
CA GLU A 113 -3.31 6.59 -2.46
C GLU A 113 -3.76 5.26 -3.06
N ALA A 114 -5.05 4.96 -2.94
CA ALA A 114 -5.66 3.75 -3.44
C ALA A 114 -6.88 4.09 -4.29
N ARG A 115 -6.96 3.49 -5.48
CA ARG A 115 -8.10 3.66 -6.40
C ARG A 115 -8.53 2.36 -7.06
N LEU A 116 -9.82 2.29 -7.35
CA LEU A 116 -10.36 1.35 -8.32
C LEU A 116 -10.23 1.99 -9.71
N ARG A 117 -9.96 1.19 -10.74
CA ARG A 117 -9.88 1.62 -12.15
C ARG A 117 -10.99 0.99 -12.99
N GLY A 118 -11.26 1.54 -14.17
CA GLY A 118 -12.25 1.03 -15.12
C GLY A 118 -13.61 1.74 -15.03
N ALA A 119 -14.71 1.04 -15.33
CA ALA A 119 -16.06 1.63 -15.43
C ALA A 119 -16.62 2.21 -14.11
N GLY A 120 -15.93 2.03 -12.98
CA GLY A 120 -16.25 2.60 -11.67
C GLY A 120 -15.06 3.25 -10.99
N GLU A 121 -14.18 3.88 -11.79
CA GLU A 121 -12.96 4.53 -11.32
C GLU A 121 -13.25 5.58 -10.24
N ARG A 122 -12.59 5.41 -9.10
CA ARG A 122 -12.70 6.30 -7.95
C ARG A 122 -11.58 6.03 -6.95
N TRP A 123 -11.27 7.05 -6.17
CA TRP A 123 -10.49 6.90 -4.95
C TRP A 123 -11.26 6.06 -3.92
N VAL A 124 -10.53 5.21 -3.22
CA VAL A 124 -11.08 4.36 -2.15
C VAL A 124 -10.44 4.67 -0.81
N ALA A 125 -9.16 5.06 -0.80
CA ALA A 125 -8.50 5.57 0.37
C ALA A 125 -7.30 6.44 0.00
N THR A 126 -6.93 7.34 0.90
CA THR A 126 -5.69 8.10 0.89
C THR A 126 -5.05 8.02 2.27
N ALA A 127 -3.73 8.07 2.34
CA ALA A 127 -2.97 8.01 3.58
C ALA A 127 -1.78 8.95 3.56
N ARG A 128 -1.43 9.44 4.75
CA ARG A 128 -0.20 10.15 5.05
C ARG A 128 0.43 9.50 6.27
N ALA A 129 1.71 9.20 6.20
CA ALA A 129 2.44 8.58 7.28
C ALA A 129 3.73 9.32 7.59
N ARG A 130 4.14 9.22 8.85
CA ARG A 130 5.47 9.62 9.31
C ARG A 130 6.29 8.38 9.59
N PHE A 131 7.50 8.37 9.05
CA PHE A 131 8.50 7.34 9.27
C PHE A 131 9.73 7.96 9.93
N VAL A 132 10.38 7.19 10.80
CA VAL A 132 11.61 7.60 11.49
C VAL A 132 12.70 6.61 11.10
N ARG A 133 13.85 7.10 10.66
CA ARG A 133 14.98 6.24 10.24
C ARG A 133 15.38 5.31 11.39
N ALA A 134 15.59 4.03 11.04
CA ALA A 134 15.99 2.99 11.98
C ALA A 134 17.47 3.12 12.42
#